data_AF-A0A9P4Q9M9-F1
#
_entry.id   AF-A0A9P4Q9M9-F1
#
_cell.length_a   1.000
_cell.length_b   1.000
_cell.length_c   1.000
_cell.angle_alpha   90.00
_cell.angle_beta   90.00
_cell.angle_gamma   90.00
#
_symmetry.space_group_name_H-M   'P 1'
#
loop_
_entity.id
_entity.type
_entity.pdbx_description
1 polymer ?
#
loop_
_entity_poly.entity_id
_entity_poly.type
_entity_poly.pdbx_seq_one_letter_code
_entity_poly.pdbx_strand_id
1 'polypeptide(L)'
;LLDKGAEINLQSKFYGSALQAACAGGCERVVRLLLERGAEVNVEGRPFGNALQAASEMGHADIVNLLIENGAGVNVQGGTYGNALQAASSEGYLEIVRVLLENDA
;
A
#
# COMPACT_ATOMS: atom_id res chain seq x y z
N LEU A 1 -5.58 -19.65 6.02
CA LEU A 1 -6.10 -19.63 4.62
C LEU A 1 -4.96 -19.83 3.63
N LEU A 2 -3.88 -19.04 3.72
CA LEU A 2 -2.68 -19.20 2.88
C LEU A 2 -2.09 -20.62 2.96
N ASP A 3 -1.95 -21.20 4.17
CA ASP A 3 -1.44 -22.58 4.34
C ASP A 3 -2.39 -23.66 3.78
N LYS A 4 -3.61 -23.28 3.39
CA LYS A 4 -4.60 -24.14 2.73
C LYS A 4 -4.74 -23.84 1.23
N GLY A 5 -3.80 -23.10 0.64
CA GLY A 5 -3.76 -22.81 -0.79
C GLY A 5 -4.62 -21.64 -1.26
N ALA A 6 -4.98 -20.70 -0.37
CA ALA A 6 -5.64 -19.46 -0.81
C ALA A 6 -4.71 -18.63 -1.70
N GLU A 7 -5.21 -18.14 -2.83
CA GLU A 7 -4.45 -17.27 -3.75
C GLU A 7 -4.17 -15.91 -3.10
N ILE A 8 -2.88 -15.60 -2.92
CA ILE A 8 -2.44 -14.41 -2.16
C ILE A 8 -2.66 -13.08 -2.91
N ASN A 9 -2.54 -13.11 -4.24
CA ASN A 9 -2.65 -11.93 -5.10
C ASN A 9 -4.04 -11.78 -5.73
N LEU A 10 -5.05 -12.53 -5.23
CA LEU A 10 -6.40 -12.43 -5.73
C LEU A 10 -6.93 -11.00 -5.52
N GLN A 11 -7.38 -10.37 -6.61
CA GLN A 11 -7.98 -9.05 -6.57
C GLN A 11 -9.52 -9.13 -6.62
N SER A 12 -10.17 -8.41 -5.71
CA SER A 12 -11.59 -8.12 -5.83
C SER A 12 -11.81 -6.92 -6.76
N LYS A 13 -12.92 -6.92 -7.50
CA LYS A 13 -13.33 -5.79 -8.36
C LYS A 13 -13.53 -4.49 -7.59
N PHE A 14 -13.78 -4.55 -6.28
CA PHE A 14 -14.16 -3.39 -5.46
C PHE A 14 -13.14 -3.02 -4.38
N TYR A 15 -12.36 -3.98 -3.87
CA TYR A 15 -11.55 -3.80 -2.65
C TYR A 15 -10.04 -4.01 -2.87
N GLY A 16 -9.62 -4.30 -4.10
CA GLY A 16 -8.22 -4.63 -4.39
C GLY A 16 -7.82 -6.01 -3.84
N SER A 17 -6.51 -6.17 -3.59
CA SER A 17 -5.87 -7.35 -3.02
C SER A 17 -5.97 -7.36 -1.49
N ALA A 18 -5.67 -8.51 -0.88
CA ALA A 18 -5.55 -8.61 0.57
C ALA A 18 -4.51 -7.63 1.16
N LEU A 19 -3.43 -7.37 0.41
CA LEU A 19 -2.38 -6.43 0.83
C LEU A 19 -2.90 -4.99 0.87
N GLN A 20 -3.61 -4.55 -0.17
CA GLN A 20 -4.22 -3.21 -0.20
C GLN A 20 -5.20 -3.01 0.97
N ALA A 21 -6.06 -3.99 1.23
CA ALA A 21 -7.01 -3.93 2.34
C ALA A 21 -6.31 -3.89 3.72
N ALA A 22 -5.25 -4.69 3.92
CA ALA A 22 -4.47 -4.68 5.15
C ALA A 22 -3.74 -3.34 5.37
N CYS A 23 -3.24 -2.73 4.28
CA CYS A 23 -2.59 -1.43 4.30
C CYS A 23 -3.57 -0.31 4.66
N ALA A 24 -4.75 -0.27 4.02
CA ALA A 24 -5.79 0.70 4.35
C ALA A 24 -6.25 0.57 5.82
N GLY A 25 -6.36 -0.67 6.31
CA GLY A 25 -6.76 -0.97 7.69
C GLY A 25 -5.68 -0.80 8.76
N GLY A 26 -4.46 -0.36 8.43
CA GLY A 26 -3.39 -0.19 9.42
C GLY A 26 -2.90 -1.50 10.04
N CYS A 27 -3.15 -2.65 9.41
CA CYS A 27 -2.92 -3.97 9.99
C CYS A 27 -1.47 -4.44 9.78
N GLU A 28 -0.48 -3.77 10.38
CA GLU A 28 0.95 -3.99 10.12
C GLU A 28 1.38 -5.48 10.17
N ARG A 29 0.92 -6.23 11.18
CA ARG A 29 1.22 -7.68 11.30
C ARG A 29 0.72 -8.50 10.11
N VAL A 30 -0.44 -8.13 9.56
CA VAL A 30 -1.02 -8.78 8.38
C VAL A 30 -0.25 -8.35 7.13
N VAL A 31 0.13 -7.08 7.02
CA VAL A 31 0.97 -6.58 5.92
C VAL A 31 2.30 -7.35 5.86
N ARG A 32 3.02 -7.47 6.99
CA ARG A 32 4.27 -8.25 7.07
C ARG A 32 4.06 -9.70 6.64
N LEU A 33 3.04 -10.37 7.18
CA LEU A 33 2.73 -11.75 6.81
C LEU A 33 2.44 -11.89 5.31
N LEU A 34 1.71 -10.96 4.70
CA LEU A 34 1.39 -11.02 3.27
C LEU A 34 2.65 -10.83 2.42
N LEU A 35 3.50 -9.86 2.76
CA LEU A 35 4.77 -9.63 2.06
C LEU A 35 5.72 -10.84 2.18
N GLU A 36 5.85 -11.42 3.38
CA GLU A 36 6.63 -12.65 3.63
C GLU A 36 6.16 -13.85 2.80
N ARG A 37 4.87 -13.87 2.42
CA ARG A 37 4.26 -14.94 1.62
C ARG A 37 4.24 -14.61 0.13
N GLY A 38 4.90 -13.53 -0.29
CA GLY A 38 5.05 -13.16 -1.70
C GLY A 38 3.88 -12.37 -2.27
N ALA A 39 3.16 -11.61 -1.44
CA ALA A 39 2.16 -10.68 -1.95
C ALA A 39 2.80 -9.64 -2.86
N GLU A 40 2.21 -9.41 -4.03
CA GLU A 40 2.70 -8.43 -4.98
C GLU A 40 2.43 -7.00 -4.48
N VAL A 41 3.50 -6.25 -4.21
CA VAL A 41 3.43 -4.93 -3.58
C VAL A 41 2.87 -3.84 -4.50
N ASN A 42 3.13 -3.97 -5.80
CA ASN A 42 2.81 -2.96 -6.83
C ASN A 42 1.51 -3.26 -7.58
N VAL A 43 0.67 -4.12 -7.01
CA VAL A 43 -0.65 -4.40 -7.57
C VAL A 43 -1.50 -3.14 -7.56
N GLU A 44 -1.89 -2.69 -8.75
CA GLU A 44 -2.78 -1.57 -8.93
C GLU A 44 -4.24 -2.04 -8.80
N GLY A 45 -5.06 -1.29 -8.05
CA GLY A 45 -6.48 -1.57 -7.93
C GLY A 45 -7.31 -0.33 -7.58
N ARG A 46 -8.59 -0.34 -7.94
CA ARG A 46 -9.54 0.71 -7.54
C ARG A 46 -10.17 0.38 -6.17
N PRO A 47 -10.63 1.38 -5.39
CA PRO A 47 -10.46 2.84 -5.52
C PRO A 47 -9.16 3.41 -4.90
N PHE A 48 -8.43 2.63 -4.09
CA PHE A 48 -7.28 3.11 -3.31
C PHE A 48 -5.95 3.16 -4.06
N GLY A 49 -5.90 2.76 -5.34
CA GLY A 49 -4.65 2.66 -6.08
C GLY A 49 -3.84 1.43 -5.68
N ASN A 50 -2.54 1.54 -5.42
CA ASN A 50 -1.74 0.39 -4.92
C ASN A 50 -1.69 0.36 -3.38
N ALA A 51 -0.97 -0.61 -2.80
CA ALA A 51 -0.86 -0.76 -1.36
C ALA A 51 -0.22 0.47 -0.67
N LEU A 52 0.77 1.10 -1.31
CA LEU A 52 1.46 2.29 -0.80
C LEU A 52 0.52 3.50 -0.77
N GLN A 53 -0.30 3.68 -1.81
CA GLN A 53 -1.33 4.71 -1.86
C GLN A 53 -2.37 4.52 -0.75
N ALA A 54 -2.86 3.29 -0.55
CA ALA A 54 -3.81 2.98 0.52
C ALA A 54 -3.27 3.30 1.92
N ALA A 55 -2.01 2.94 2.21
CA ALA A 55 -1.36 3.27 3.49
C ALA A 55 -1.16 4.79 3.66
N SER A 56 -0.82 5.48 2.56
CA SER A 56 -0.56 6.92 2.55
C SER A 56 -1.84 7.74 2.73
N GLU A 57 -2.94 7.34 2.10
CA GLU A 57 -4.28 7.94 2.26
C GLU A 57 -4.81 7.78 3.69
N MET A 58 -4.47 6.68 4.36
CA MET A 58 -4.97 6.39 5.71
C MET A 58 -4.01 6.78 6.84
N GLY A 59 -2.84 7.33 6.52
CA GLY A 59 -1.91 7.87 7.51
C GLY A 59 -1.01 6.86 8.23
N HIS A 60 -0.81 5.66 7.66
CA HIS A 60 -0.06 4.58 8.32
C HIS A 60 1.43 4.62 7.97
N ALA A 61 2.19 5.52 8.60
CA ALA A 61 3.61 5.77 8.30
C ALA A 61 4.50 4.52 8.41
N ASP A 62 4.29 3.67 9.43
CA ASP A 62 5.07 2.43 9.59
C ASP A 62 4.85 1.45 8.43
N ILE A 63 3.62 1.39 7.91
CA ILE A 63 3.28 0.54 6.76
C ILE A 63 3.84 1.15 5.47
N VAL A 64 3.85 2.48 5.33
CA VAL A 64 4.49 3.15 4.19
C VAL A 64 5.97 2.78 4.10
N ASN A 65 6.71 2.91 5.21
CA ASN A 65 8.12 2.52 5.28
C ASN A 65 8.31 1.05 4.90
N LEU A 66 7.51 0.15 5.51
CA LEU A 66 7.58 -1.28 5.22
C LEU A 66 7.36 -1.60 3.74
N LEU A 67 6.40 -0.94 3.08
CA LEU A 67 6.11 -1.17 1.66
C LEU A 67 7.27 -0.68 0.77
N ILE A 68 7.86 0.48 1.07
CA ILE A 68 9.03 1.02 0.36
C ILE A 68 10.23 0.07 0.49
N GLU A 69 10.50 -0.43 1.71
CA GLU A 69 11.54 -1.44 1.97
C GLU A 69 11.33 -2.72 1.16
N ASN A 70 10.07 -3.04 0.81
CA ASN A 70 9.69 -4.20 -0.01
C ASN A 70 9.50 -3.87 -1.50
N GLY A 71 10.03 -2.72 -1.96
CA GLY A 71 10.09 -2.38 -3.39
C GLY A 71 8.80 -1.79 -3.96
N ALA A 72 7.98 -1.14 -3.11
CA ALA A 72 6.85 -0.37 -3.61
C ALA A 72 7.30 0.79 -4.50
N GLY A 73 6.68 0.91 -5.67
CA GLY A 73 6.89 2.03 -6.58
C GLY A 73 6.26 3.30 -6.04
N VAL A 74 7.11 4.23 -5.60
CA VAL A 74 6.73 5.50 -4.95
C VAL A 74 5.90 6.41 -5.87
N ASN A 75 6.19 6.37 -7.17
CA ASN A 75 5.58 7.23 -8.20
C ASN A 75 4.46 6.58 -9.01
N VAL A 76 4.04 5.37 -8.64
CA VAL A 76 2.96 4.66 -9.36
C VAL A 76 1.70 5.51 -9.33
N GLN A 77 1.10 5.67 -10.51
CA GLN A 77 -0.11 6.45 -10.70
C GLN A 77 -1.36 5.57 -10.55
N GLY A 78 -2.41 6.08 -9.93
CA GLY A 78 -3.65 5.35 -9.70
C GLY A 78 -4.51 5.97 -8.58
N GLY A 79 -5.55 5.24 -8.22
CA GLY A 79 -6.44 5.61 -7.11
C GLY A 79 -7.17 6.96 -7.32
N THR A 80 -7.79 7.44 -6.24
CA THR A 80 -8.51 8.72 -6.23
C THR A 80 -7.58 9.94 -6.32
N TYR A 81 -6.40 9.86 -5.69
CA TYR A 81 -5.50 11.00 -5.50
C TYR A 81 -4.38 11.10 -6.54
N GLY A 82 -4.18 10.08 -7.38
CA GLY A 82 -3.12 10.04 -8.38
C GLY A 82 -1.90 9.24 -7.91
N ASN A 83 -1.24 9.59 -6.82
CA ASN A 83 -0.16 8.79 -6.24
C ASN A 83 -0.10 8.89 -4.71
N ALA A 84 0.84 8.17 -4.10
CA ALA A 84 0.98 8.09 -2.65
C ALA A 84 1.31 9.46 -2.04
N LEU A 85 2.15 10.25 -2.72
CA LEU A 85 2.54 11.59 -2.29
C LEU A 85 1.35 12.55 -2.31
N GLN A 86 0.53 12.50 -3.37
CA GLN A 86 -0.67 13.32 -3.50
C GLN A 86 -1.73 12.95 -2.46
N ALA A 87 -1.90 11.65 -2.18
CA ALA A 87 -2.79 11.19 -1.11
C ALA A 87 -2.36 11.72 0.26
N ALA A 88 -1.11 11.48 0.65
CA ALA A 88 -0.58 11.94 1.94
C ALA A 88 -0.58 13.48 2.07
N SER A 89 -0.35 14.19 0.97
CA SER A 89 -0.39 15.66 0.94
C SER A 89 -1.81 16.19 1.10
N SER A 90 -2.80 15.54 0.50
CA SER A 90 -4.22 15.92 0.62
C SER A 90 -4.71 15.79 2.05
N GLU A 91 -4.31 14.73 2.75
CA GLU A 91 -4.72 14.46 4.14
C GLU A 91 -3.81 15.14 5.19
N GLY A 92 -2.69 15.74 4.77
CA GLY A 92 -1.79 16.49 5.64
C GLY A 92 -0.81 15.64 6.46
N TYR A 93 -0.51 14.41 6.03
CA TYR A 93 0.42 13.51 6.73
C TYR A 93 1.88 13.84 6.42
N LEU A 94 2.39 14.87 7.11
CA LEU A 94 3.74 15.42 6.88
C LEU A 94 4.88 14.40 7.00
N GLU A 95 4.75 13.41 7.88
CA GLU A 95 5.76 12.35 8.02
C GLU A 95 5.84 11.47 6.77
N ILE A 96 4.68 11.03 6.27
CA ILE A 96 4.58 10.23 5.05
C ILE A 96 5.07 11.03 3.84
N VAL A 97 4.70 12.31 3.74
CA VAL A 97 5.20 13.20 2.68
C VAL A 97 6.72 13.26 2.67
N ARG A 98 7.37 13.41 3.83
CA ARG A 98 8.85 13.41 3.92
C ARG A 98 9.44 12.09 3.46
N VAL A 99 8.93 10.97 3.98
CA VAL A 99 9.41 9.62 3.62
C VAL A 99 9.30 9.39 2.11
N LEU A 100 8.17 9.74 1.49
CA LEU A 100 7.97 9.56 0.05
C LEU A 100 8.91 10.43 -0.78
N LEU A 101 9.14 11.69 -0.37
CA LEU A 101 10.09 12.59 -1.06
C LEU A 101 11.55 12.14 -0.91
N GLU A 102 11.92 11.55 0.22
CA GLU A 102 13.27 11.01 0.45
C GLU A 102 13.57 9.76 -0.40
N ASN A 103 12.52 9.03 -0.80
CA ASN A 103 12.61 7.82 -1.61
C ASN A 103 12.26 8.04 -3.08
N ASP A 104 11.96 9.27 -3.49
CA ASP A 104 11.70 9.66 -4.88
C ASP A 104 13.04 9.87 -5.61
N ALA A 105 13.50 8.84 -6.32
CA ALA A 105 14.79 8.78 -7.03
C ALA A 105 14.63 8.78 -8.56
#